data_AF-A0A0J6FNT4-F1
#
_entry.id   AF-A0A0J6FNT4-F1
#
_cell.length_a   1.000
_cell.length_b   1.000
_cell.length_c   1.000
_cell.angle_alpha   90.00
_cell.angle_beta   90.00
_cell.angle_gamma   90.00
#
_symmetry.space_group_name_H-M   'P 1'
#
loop_
_entity.id
_entity.type
_entity.pdbx_description
1 polymer ?
#
loop_
_entity_poly.entity_id
_entity_poly.type
_entity_poly.pdbx_seq_one_letter_code
_entity_poly.pdbx_strand_id
1 'polypeptide(L)'
;MRSQPTSPWTLCALAAIGFVVACVAHEAVGHGLACLGSGGTVRWLTSVYFRCKPGQPIVDAAGPLANLCVAAVCILAARRRRADTPRLALALIAAFNGLWGAGYLLFSAVTDDGDLAFVLRDLALHPAWAWRLGMGLAGAWLYLQVLRAIAPWLPKGRPMVMAYASAGAVACVSVLFYTGPVLPALREAAQEGLLAPIGLMVIALSRRSRAPLLLPSSRTTIAVAVLVVATFWLTLGRGYGGV
;
A
#
# COMPACT_ATOMS: atom_id res chain seq x y z
N MET A 1 3.92 -25.32 -28.61
CA MET A 1 4.22 -23.97 -28.07
C MET A 1 4.68 -24.12 -26.62
N ARG A 2 5.92 -23.76 -26.28
CA ARG A 2 6.39 -23.76 -24.89
C ARG A 2 5.70 -22.62 -24.14
N SER A 3 4.96 -22.92 -23.08
CA SER A 3 4.44 -21.91 -22.14
C SER A 3 5.63 -21.12 -21.57
N GLN A 4 5.68 -19.83 -21.87
CA GLN A 4 6.71 -18.94 -21.31
C GLN A 4 6.47 -18.80 -19.79
N PRO A 5 7.46 -19.10 -18.93
CA PRO A 5 7.30 -18.94 -17.49
C PRO A 5 7.12 -17.46 -17.11
N THR A 6 6.46 -17.21 -15.98
CA THR A 6 6.30 -15.87 -15.40
C THR A 6 7.66 -15.18 -15.26
N SER A 7 7.86 -14.03 -15.93
CA SER A 7 9.07 -13.22 -15.78
C SER A 7 9.12 -12.60 -14.38
N PRO A 8 10.09 -12.97 -13.52
CA PRO A 8 10.19 -12.42 -12.17
C PRO A 8 10.49 -10.92 -12.20
N TRP A 9 11.26 -10.44 -13.17
CA TRP A 9 11.61 -9.02 -13.29
C TRP A 9 10.42 -8.13 -13.64
N THR A 10 9.59 -8.57 -14.59
CA THR A 10 8.34 -7.86 -14.93
C THR A 10 7.42 -7.83 -13.72
N LEU A 11 7.35 -8.92 -12.95
CA LEU A 11 6.52 -9.00 -11.76
C LEU A 11 7.02 -8.09 -10.63
N CYS A 12 8.33 -8.05 -10.36
CA CYS A 12 8.93 -7.11 -9.42
C CYS A 12 8.69 -5.66 -9.83
N ALA A 13 8.82 -5.35 -11.12
CA ALA A 13 8.51 -4.02 -11.66
C ALA A 13 7.05 -3.62 -11.41
N LEU A 14 6.09 -4.53 -11.65
CA LEU A 14 4.67 -4.28 -11.36
C LEU A 14 4.40 -4.15 -9.86
N ALA A 15 5.08 -4.91 -9.00
CA ALA A 15 4.92 -4.82 -7.56
C ALA A 15 5.49 -3.51 -7.00
N ALA A 16 6.64 -3.07 -7.50
CA ALA A 16 7.20 -1.75 -7.17
C ALA A 16 6.24 -0.61 -7.54
N ILE A 17 5.69 -0.65 -8.76
CA ILE A 17 4.64 0.30 -9.18
C ILE A 17 3.42 0.20 -8.24
N GLY A 18 2.97 -1.00 -7.91
CA GLY A 18 1.83 -1.22 -7.02
C GLY A 18 2.01 -0.59 -5.64
N PHE A 19 3.20 -0.71 -5.07
CA PHE A 19 3.56 -0.03 -3.81
C PHE A 19 3.59 1.49 -3.96
N VAL A 20 4.25 2.03 -4.99
CA VAL A 20 4.29 3.48 -5.25
C VAL A 20 2.88 4.05 -5.40
N VAL A 21 2.00 3.36 -6.14
CA VAL A 21 0.60 3.77 -6.28
C VAL A 21 -0.12 3.77 -4.93
N ALA A 22 0.12 2.77 -4.07
CA ALA A 22 -0.47 2.75 -2.73
C ALA A 22 0.01 3.92 -1.86
N CYS A 23 1.31 4.21 -1.86
CA CYS A 23 1.86 5.34 -1.10
C CYS A 23 1.31 6.68 -1.61
N VAL A 24 1.29 6.88 -2.94
CA VAL A 24 0.70 8.09 -3.54
C VAL A 24 -0.80 8.20 -3.23
N ALA A 25 -1.54 7.09 -3.29
CA ALA A 25 -2.96 7.07 -2.97
C ALA A 25 -3.22 7.44 -1.50
N HIS A 26 -2.40 6.95 -0.58
CA HIS A 26 -2.51 7.21 0.85
C HIS A 26 -2.12 8.65 1.20
N GLU A 27 -0.87 9.01 0.90
CA GLU A 27 -0.24 10.25 1.37
C GLU A 27 -0.67 11.46 0.55
N ALA A 28 -0.44 11.40 -0.77
CA ALA A 28 -0.62 12.56 -1.64
C ALA A 28 -2.09 12.76 -2.03
N VAL A 29 -2.81 11.68 -2.32
CA VAL A 29 -4.23 11.75 -2.73
C VAL A 29 -5.13 11.76 -1.52
N GLY A 30 -5.01 10.81 -0.60
CA GLY A 30 -5.86 10.70 0.59
C GLY A 30 -5.67 11.91 1.52
N HIS A 31 -4.59 11.92 2.28
CA HIS A 31 -4.33 13.01 3.22
C HIS A 31 -4.16 14.36 2.51
N GLY A 32 -3.44 14.40 1.39
CA GLY A 32 -3.17 15.63 0.64
C GLY A 32 -4.44 16.32 0.13
N LEU A 33 -5.34 15.62 -0.57
CA LEU A 33 -6.58 16.24 -1.05
C LEU A 33 -7.54 16.55 0.09
N ALA A 34 -7.60 15.72 1.14
CA ALA A 34 -8.43 16.03 2.30
C ALA A 34 -7.95 17.29 3.02
N CYS A 35 -6.64 17.45 3.20
CA CYS A 35 -6.05 18.64 3.81
C CYS A 35 -6.35 19.90 3.01
N LEU A 36 -6.16 19.86 1.69
CA LEU A 36 -6.47 21.01 0.82
C LEU A 36 -7.98 21.31 0.77
N GLY A 37 -8.80 20.26 0.68
CA GLY A 37 -10.26 20.37 0.63
C GLY A 37 -10.88 20.91 1.92
N SER A 38 -10.22 20.70 3.06
CA SER A 38 -10.64 21.24 4.37
C SER A 38 -10.06 22.63 4.68
N GLY A 39 -9.43 23.29 3.69
CA GLY A 39 -8.82 24.61 3.84
C GLY A 39 -7.46 24.60 4.56
N GLY A 40 -6.86 23.42 4.75
CA GLY A 40 -5.55 23.24 5.36
C GLY A 40 -4.40 23.43 4.37
N THR A 41 -3.19 23.40 4.93
CA THR A 41 -1.94 23.48 4.17
C THR A 41 -1.09 22.23 4.39
N VAL A 42 -0.68 21.57 3.29
CA VAL A 42 0.25 20.44 3.35
C VAL A 42 1.62 20.98 3.72
N ARG A 43 2.13 20.56 4.88
CA ARG A 43 3.44 20.99 5.39
C ARG A 43 4.51 19.93 5.11
N TRP A 44 4.13 18.66 5.19
CA TRP A 44 5.03 17.51 5.03
C TRP A 44 4.33 16.46 4.17
N LEU A 45 5.07 15.93 3.20
CA LEU A 45 4.64 14.84 2.34
C LEU A 45 5.86 13.98 2.05
N THR A 46 5.94 12.82 2.68
CA THR A 46 7.00 11.84 2.49
C THR A 46 6.37 10.49 2.15
N SER A 47 7.15 9.41 2.15
CA SER A 47 6.59 8.08 1.89
C SER A 47 5.88 7.45 3.10
N VAL A 48 6.13 7.97 4.31
CA VAL A 48 5.68 7.42 5.61
C VAL A 48 5.01 8.46 6.51
N TYR A 49 5.31 9.74 6.28
CA TYR A 49 4.82 10.86 7.08
C TYR A 49 4.13 11.89 6.23
N PHE A 50 2.96 12.32 6.71
CA PHE A 50 2.21 13.47 6.22
C PHE A 50 1.84 14.42 7.35
N ARG A 51 1.78 15.72 7.04
CA ARG A 51 1.37 16.73 8.04
C ARG A 51 0.53 17.84 7.41
N CYS A 52 -0.69 18.02 7.91
CA CYS A 52 -1.58 19.12 7.57
C CYS A 52 -1.57 20.20 8.66
N LYS A 53 -1.77 21.47 8.29
CA LYS A 53 -2.03 22.57 9.23
C LYS A 53 -3.25 23.38 8.80
N PRO A 54 -4.30 23.50 9.65
CA PRO A 54 -4.50 22.77 10.91
C PRO A 54 -4.73 21.27 10.67
N GLY A 55 -4.38 20.42 11.65
CA GLY A 55 -4.72 18.99 11.63
C GLY A 55 -6.23 18.79 11.83
N GLN A 56 -6.81 17.78 11.17
CA GLN A 56 -8.25 17.49 11.27
C GLN A 56 -8.49 15.99 11.15
N PRO A 57 -9.48 15.42 11.88
CA PRO A 57 -9.76 13.97 11.85
C PRO A 57 -10.06 13.42 10.45
N ILE A 58 -10.71 14.23 9.60
CA ILE A 58 -11.01 13.82 8.23
C ILE A 58 -9.75 13.63 7.39
N VAL A 59 -8.69 14.40 7.67
CA VAL A 59 -7.40 14.26 6.99
C VAL A 59 -6.79 12.93 7.38
N ASP A 60 -6.73 12.60 8.67
CA ASP A 60 -6.18 11.34 9.15
C ASP A 60 -6.96 10.15 8.58
N ALA A 61 -8.29 10.19 8.58
CA ALA A 61 -9.10 9.12 7.98
C ALA A 61 -8.86 8.93 6.46
N ALA A 62 -8.46 9.98 5.74
CA ALA A 62 -8.48 9.98 4.28
C ALA A 62 -7.44 9.04 3.65
N GLY A 63 -6.26 8.87 4.25
CA GLY A 63 -5.20 8.00 3.72
C GLY A 63 -5.65 6.53 3.63
N PRO A 64 -6.02 5.89 4.75
CA PRO A 64 -6.51 4.51 4.75
C PRO A 64 -7.76 4.32 3.88
N LEU A 65 -8.68 5.29 3.87
CA LEU A 65 -9.89 5.25 3.04
C LEU A 65 -9.56 5.33 1.54
N ALA A 66 -8.63 6.18 1.13
CA ALA A 66 -8.19 6.28 -0.27
C ALA A 66 -7.61 4.95 -0.76
N ASN A 67 -6.78 4.31 0.06
CA ASN A 67 -6.25 2.97 -0.20
C ASN A 67 -7.37 1.93 -0.41
N LEU A 68 -8.35 1.88 0.49
CA LEU A 68 -9.48 0.95 0.34
C LEU A 68 -10.30 1.22 -0.94
N CYS A 69 -10.53 2.49 -1.28
CA CYS A 69 -11.21 2.90 -2.51
C CYS A 69 -10.44 2.45 -3.77
N VAL A 70 -9.13 2.73 -3.84
CA VAL A 70 -8.28 2.31 -4.96
C VAL A 70 -8.27 0.79 -5.09
N ALA A 71 -8.19 0.06 -3.97
CA ALA A 71 -8.26 -1.39 -3.97
C ALA A 71 -9.57 -1.91 -4.54
N ALA A 72 -10.71 -1.36 -4.10
CA ALA A 72 -12.03 -1.75 -4.60
C ALA A 72 -12.15 -1.51 -6.12
N VAL A 73 -11.75 -0.33 -6.60
CA VAL A 73 -11.77 0.01 -8.04
C VAL A 73 -10.89 -0.94 -8.83
N CYS A 74 -9.66 -1.22 -8.37
CA CYS A 74 -8.73 -2.10 -9.06
C CYS A 74 -9.23 -3.55 -9.09
N ILE A 75 -9.85 -4.05 -8.01
CA ILE A 75 -10.48 -5.38 -7.98
C ILE A 75 -11.61 -5.46 -9.00
N LEU A 76 -12.50 -4.47 -9.03
CA LEU A 76 -13.61 -4.42 -9.99
C LEU A 76 -13.10 -4.34 -11.44
N ALA A 77 -12.07 -3.53 -11.70
CA ALA A 77 -11.44 -3.44 -13.00
C ALA A 77 -10.78 -4.77 -13.41
N ALA A 78 -10.06 -5.42 -12.50
CA ALA A 78 -9.39 -6.70 -12.74
C ALA A 78 -10.37 -7.82 -13.12
N ARG A 79 -11.55 -7.87 -12.48
CA ARG A 79 -12.63 -8.82 -12.84
C ARG A 79 -13.09 -8.69 -14.29
N ARG A 80 -13.02 -7.49 -14.86
CA ARG A 80 -13.43 -7.22 -16.25
C ARG A 80 -12.33 -7.46 -17.28
N ARG A 81 -11.07 -7.59 -16.87
CA ARG A 81 -9.95 -7.85 -17.81
C ARG A 81 -9.96 -9.32 -18.22
N ARG A 82 -9.76 -9.57 -19.52
CA ARG A 82 -9.56 -10.93 -20.07
C ARG A 82 -8.08 -11.32 -20.12
N ALA A 83 -7.20 -10.37 -20.45
CA ALA A 83 -5.76 -10.57 -20.51
C ALA A 83 -5.13 -10.63 -19.10
N ASP A 84 -4.15 -11.52 -18.94
CA ASP A 84 -3.54 -11.81 -17.63
C ASP A 84 -2.65 -10.67 -17.13
N THR A 85 -1.83 -10.05 -17.97
CA THR A 85 -0.91 -8.96 -17.58
C THR A 85 -1.63 -7.76 -16.93
N PRO A 86 -2.63 -7.11 -17.56
CA PRO A 86 -3.32 -5.98 -16.92
C PRO A 86 -4.13 -6.42 -15.71
N ARG A 87 -4.67 -7.66 -15.70
CA ARG A 87 -5.37 -8.21 -14.54
C ARG A 87 -4.42 -8.35 -13.35
N LEU A 88 -3.22 -8.87 -13.58
CA LEU A 88 -2.16 -9.02 -12.57
C LEU A 88 -1.67 -7.66 -12.06
N ALA A 89 -1.44 -6.69 -12.94
CA ALA A 89 -1.03 -5.34 -12.54
C ALA A 89 -2.07 -4.69 -11.62
N LEU A 90 -3.36 -4.77 -11.98
CA LEU A 90 -4.46 -4.29 -11.15
C LEU A 90 -4.57 -5.07 -9.83
N ALA A 91 -4.33 -6.38 -9.85
CA ALA A 91 -4.34 -7.21 -8.64
C ALA A 91 -3.22 -6.82 -7.66
N LEU A 92 -2.02 -6.49 -8.16
CA LEU A 92 -0.91 -6.02 -7.33
C LEU A 92 -1.19 -4.62 -6.75
N ILE A 93 -1.70 -3.69 -7.55
CA ILE A 93 -2.13 -2.37 -7.06
C ILE A 93 -3.18 -2.54 -5.95
N ALA A 94 -4.21 -3.37 -6.21
CA ALA A 94 -5.22 -3.69 -5.22
C ALA A 94 -4.66 -4.36 -3.96
N ALA A 95 -3.63 -5.20 -4.10
CA ALA A 95 -3.00 -5.86 -2.98
C ALA A 95 -2.34 -4.86 -2.03
N PHE A 96 -1.43 -4.03 -2.55
CA PHE A 96 -0.71 -3.07 -1.70
C PHE A 96 -1.66 -2.05 -1.08
N ASN A 97 -2.60 -1.51 -1.87
CA ASN A 97 -3.60 -0.56 -1.36
C ASN A 97 -4.54 -1.22 -0.33
N GLY A 98 -5.15 -2.35 -0.66
CA GLY A 98 -6.18 -2.96 0.17
C GLY A 98 -5.63 -3.57 1.45
N LEU A 99 -4.47 -4.23 1.38
CA LEU A 99 -3.83 -4.83 2.55
C LEU A 99 -3.23 -3.76 3.47
N TRP A 100 -2.70 -2.67 2.91
CA TRP A 100 -2.25 -1.53 3.73
C TRP A 100 -3.42 -0.80 4.37
N GLY A 101 -4.43 -0.39 3.60
CA GLY A 101 -5.62 0.29 4.16
C GLY A 101 -6.27 -0.54 5.27
N ALA A 102 -6.54 -1.82 5.04
CA ALA A 102 -7.13 -2.71 6.05
C ALA A 102 -6.16 -3.03 7.20
N GLY A 103 -4.86 -3.16 6.91
CA GLY A 103 -3.82 -3.38 7.91
C GLY A 103 -3.67 -2.18 8.86
N TYR A 104 -3.89 -0.96 8.38
CA TYR A 104 -3.85 0.24 9.22
C TYR A 104 -4.99 0.29 10.24
N LEU A 105 -6.21 -0.15 9.87
CA LEU A 105 -7.31 -0.32 10.82
C LEU A 105 -6.93 -1.29 11.95
N LEU A 106 -6.27 -2.41 11.61
CA LEU A 106 -5.80 -3.38 12.60
C LEU A 106 -4.69 -2.80 13.47
N PHE A 107 -3.71 -2.13 12.85
CA PHE A 107 -2.62 -1.47 13.54
C PHE A 107 -3.15 -0.47 14.57
N SER A 108 -3.96 0.51 14.14
CA SER A 108 -4.54 1.52 15.02
C SER A 108 -5.42 0.93 16.13
N ALA A 109 -6.12 -0.17 15.87
CA ALA A 109 -6.92 -0.85 16.89
C ALA A 109 -6.05 -1.42 18.01
N VAL A 110 -4.90 -2.01 17.67
CA VAL A 110 -4.02 -2.70 18.60
C VAL A 110 -3.06 -1.73 19.29
N THR A 111 -2.43 -0.82 18.55
CA THR A 111 -1.34 0.03 19.06
C THR A 111 -1.81 1.35 19.65
N ASP A 112 -3.07 1.74 19.41
CA ASP A 112 -3.57 3.10 19.71
C ASP A 112 -2.82 4.21 18.95
N ASP A 113 -2.19 3.84 17.83
CA ASP A 113 -1.32 4.71 17.06
C ASP A 113 -1.65 4.72 15.56
N GLY A 114 -1.17 5.72 14.85
CA GLY A 114 -1.49 5.99 13.45
C GLY A 114 -2.85 6.64 13.23
N ASP A 115 -3.14 6.93 11.97
CA ASP A 115 -4.25 7.73 11.47
C ASP A 115 -5.58 7.51 12.18
N LEU A 116 -6.10 6.27 12.16
CA LEU A 116 -7.44 6.03 12.67
C LEU A 116 -7.49 6.05 14.20
N ALA A 117 -6.36 5.89 14.89
CA ALA A 117 -6.30 6.11 16.33
C ALA A 117 -6.37 7.61 16.67
N PHE A 118 -5.77 8.48 15.84
CA PHE A 118 -5.93 9.93 15.98
C PHE A 118 -7.39 10.35 15.74
N VAL A 119 -8.06 9.77 14.74
CA VAL A 119 -9.50 10.00 14.51
C VAL A 119 -10.34 9.67 15.75
N LEU A 120 -10.12 8.50 16.36
CA LEU A 120 -10.88 8.10 17.55
C LEU A 120 -10.65 9.05 18.74
N ARG A 121 -9.40 9.50 18.92
CA ARG A 121 -9.02 10.44 19.99
C ARG A 121 -9.62 11.82 19.77
N ASP A 122 -9.50 12.35 18.56
CA ASP A 122 -9.94 13.71 18.24
C ASP A 122 -11.47 13.83 18.20
N LEU A 123 -12.18 12.76 17.84
CA LEU A 123 -13.64 12.70 17.93
C LEU A 123 -14.16 12.38 19.34
N ALA A 124 -13.27 12.19 20.33
CA ALA A 124 -13.61 11.87 21.71
C ALA A 124 -14.62 10.70 21.84
N LEU A 125 -14.42 9.63 21.07
CA LEU A 125 -15.37 8.52 21.00
C LEU A 125 -15.23 7.60 22.22
N HIS A 126 -16.30 7.49 23.01
CA HIS A 126 -16.37 6.65 24.21
C HIS A 126 -17.44 5.55 24.11
N PRO A 127 -17.20 4.35 24.68
CA PRO A 127 -15.95 3.92 25.28
C PRO A 127 -14.92 3.48 24.21
N ALA A 128 -13.66 3.93 24.34
CA ALA A 128 -12.63 3.75 23.31
C ALA A 128 -12.38 2.27 22.94
N TRP A 129 -12.48 1.36 23.91
CA TRP A 129 -12.26 -0.08 23.68
C TRP A 129 -13.27 -0.66 22.66
N ALA A 130 -14.51 -0.19 22.66
CA ALA A 130 -15.56 -0.70 21.76
C ALA A 130 -15.29 -0.27 20.32
N TRP A 131 -14.89 0.98 20.12
CA TRP A 131 -14.51 1.52 18.81
C TRP A 131 -13.24 0.85 18.26
N ARG A 132 -12.24 0.64 19.11
CA ARG A 132 -11.02 -0.10 18.73
C ARG A 132 -11.32 -1.54 18.37
N LEU A 133 -12.19 -2.22 19.12
CA LEU A 133 -12.63 -3.58 18.77
C LEU A 133 -13.36 -3.59 17.42
N GLY A 134 -14.31 -2.68 17.20
CA GLY A 134 -15.04 -2.58 15.94
C GLY A 134 -14.12 -2.32 14.75
N MET A 135 -13.18 -1.38 14.90
CA MET A 135 -12.17 -1.06 13.89
C MET A 135 -11.25 -2.26 13.60
N GLY A 136 -10.79 -2.97 14.62
CA GLY A 136 -9.96 -4.17 14.46
C GLY A 136 -10.70 -5.30 13.74
N LEU A 137 -11.96 -5.56 14.11
CA LEU A 137 -12.80 -6.56 13.44
C LEU A 137 -13.08 -6.18 11.98
N ALA A 138 -13.37 -4.91 11.71
CA ALA A 138 -13.57 -4.40 10.35
C ALA A 138 -12.28 -4.53 9.52
N GLY A 139 -11.13 -4.16 10.08
CA GLY A 139 -9.81 -4.30 9.46
C GLY A 139 -9.50 -5.76 9.13
N ALA A 140 -9.67 -6.69 10.08
CA ALA A 140 -9.49 -8.13 9.86
C ALA A 140 -10.39 -8.64 8.72
N TRP A 141 -11.67 -8.28 8.76
CA TRP A 141 -12.63 -8.69 7.74
C TRP A 141 -12.21 -8.16 6.35
N LEU A 142 -11.97 -6.86 6.22
CA LEU A 142 -11.53 -6.24 4.95
C LEU A 142 -10.24 -6.88 4.42
N TYR A 143 -9.25 -7.10 5.29
CA TYR A 143 -7.98 -7.71 4.94
C TYR A 143 -8.18 -9.10 4.30
N LEU A 144 -9.02 -9.93 4.92
CA LEU A 144 -9.37 -11.25 4.39
C LEU A 144 -10.16 -11.17 3.08
N GLN A 145 -11.06 -10.20 2.94
CA GLN A 145 -11.83 -10.00 1.71
C GLN A 145 -10.93 -9.57 0.55
N VAL A 146 -9.97 -8.66 0.79
CA VAL A 146 -8.97 -8.26 -0.21
C VAL A 146 -8.15 -9.48 -0.62
N LEU A 147 -7.60 -10.25 0.33
CA LEU A 147 -6.83 -11.45 0.02
C LEU A 147 -7.61 -12.46 -0.82
N ARG A 148 -8.86 -12.75 -0.43
CA ARG A 148 -9.73 -13.67 -1.18
C ARG A 148 -9.99 -13.18 -2.60
N ALA A 149 -10.15 -11.87 -2.79
CA ALA A 149 -10.43 -11.28 -4.09
C ALA A 149 -9.22 -11.31 -5.04
N ILE A 150 -8.00 -11.04 -4.54
CA ILE A 150 -6.79 -10.93 -5.36
C ILE A 150 -6.04 -12.25 -5.54
N ALA A 151 -6.12 -13.18 -4.57
CA ALA A 151 -5.39 -14.46 -4.60
C ALA A 151 -5.58 -15.27 -5.89
N PRO A 152 -6.76 -15.27 -6.54
CA PRO A 152 -6.95 -15.89 -7.84
C PRO A 152 -6.00 -15.39 -8.94
N TRP A 153 -5.56 -14.14 -8.90
CA TRP A 153 -4.85 -13.49 -10.01
C TRP A 153 -3.35 -13.34 -9.78
N LEU A 154 -2.86 -13.70 -8.60
CA LEU A 154 -1.46 -13.56 -8.24
C LEU A 154 -0.69 -14.86 -8.47
N PRO A 155 0.58 -14.77 -8.92
CA PRO A 155 1.46 -15.93 -9.00
C PRO A 155 1.83 -16.44 -7.60
N LYS A 156 2.43 -17.63 -7.55
CA LYS A 156 2.83 -18.31 -6.31
C LYS A 156 4.32 -18.61 -6.29
N GLY A 157 4.82 -19.01 -5.14
CA GLY A 157 6.21 -19.42 -4.95
C GLY A 157 7.18 -18.25 -5.11
N ARG A 158 8.39 -18.58 -5.58
CA ARG A 158 9.53 -17.66 -5.64
C ARG A 158 9.26 -16.33 -6.36
N PRO A 159 8.61 -16.28 -7.53
CA PRO A 159 8.33 -15.00 -8.19
C PRO A 159 7.54 -14.03 -7.31
N MET A 160 6.54 -14.52 -6.58
CA MET A 160 5.72 -13.68 -5.70
C MET A 160 6.50 -13.19 -4.47
N VAL A 161 7.37 -14.04 -3.91
CA VAL A 161 8.28 -13.63 -2.82
C VAL A 161 9.22 -12.53 -3.28
N MET A 162 9.80 -12.66 -4.49
CA MET A 162 10.67 -11.63 -5.06
C MET A 162 9.92 -10.32 -5.29
N ALA A 163 8.68 -10.39 -5.78
CA ALA A 163 7.84 -9.23 -6.02
C ALA A 163 7.50 -8.48 -4.72
N TYR A 164 7.10 -9.23 -3.68
CA TYR A 164 6.87 -8.72 -2.34
C TYR A 164 8.14 -8.05 -1.77
N ALA A 165 9.28 -8.75 -1.82
CA ALA A 165 10.55 -8.21 -1.32
C ALA A 165 10.99 -6.95 -2.09
N SER A 166 10.74 -6.90 -3.40
CA SER A 166 11.07 -5.75 -4.23
C SER A 166 10.25 -4.52 -3.84
N ALA A 167 8.94 -4.68 -3.61
CA ALA A 167 8.09 -3.60 -3.11
C ALA A 167 8.52 -3.12 -1.72
N GLY A 168 8.79 -4.04 -0.80
CA GLY A 168 9.30 -3.68 0.54
C GLY A 168 10.67 -3.00 0.50
N ALA A 169 11.54 -3.38 -0.42
CA ALA A 169 12.81 -2.69 -0.64
C ALA A 169 12.60 -1.26 -1.15
N VAL A 170 11.65 -1.04 -2.07
CA VAL A 170 11.29 0.31 -2.54
C VAL A 170 10.81 1.19 -1.37
N ALA A 171 9.99 0.62 -0.47
CA ALA A 171 9.54 1.28 0.75
C ALA A 171 10.70 1.61 1.69
N CYS A 172 11.60 0.66 1.97
CA CYS A 172 12.71 0.91 2.90
C CYS A 172 13.72 1.91 2.32
N VAL A 173 13.98 1.86 1.01
CA VAL A 173 14.90 2.79 0.33
C VAL A 173 14.35 4.21 0.27
N SER A 174 13.02 4.40 0.27
CA SER A 174 12.44 5.75 0.26
C SER A 174 12.80 6.57 1.50
N VAL A 175 13.16 5.91 2.61
CA VAL A 175 13.66 6.55 3.83
C VAL A 175 14.94 7.36 3.60
N LEU A 176 15.77 6.98 2.62
CA LEU A 176 16.99 7.75 2.29
C LEU A 176 16.70 9.16 1.77
N PHE A 177 15.45 9.44 1.38
CA PHE A 177 14.99 10.74 0.88
C PHE A 177 14.31 11.58 1.98
N TYR A 178 14.14 11.03 3.17
CA TYR A 178 13.65 11.72 4.36
C TYR A 178 14.82 12.30 5.18
N THR A 179 14.74 13.56 5.61
CA THR A 179 15.84 14.21 6.35
C THR A 179 15.71 14.14 7.88
N GLY A 180 14.70 13.44 8.41
CA GLY A 180 14.52 13.25 9.85
C GLY A 180 15.14 11.95 10.39
N PRO A 181 14.72 11.49 11.57
CA PRO A 181 15.25 10.27 12.19
C PRO A 181 15.04 9.02 11.33
N VAL A 182 16.14 8.38 10.94
CA VAL A 182 16.11 7.23 10.01
C VAL A 182 15.44 5.99 10.63
N LEU A 183 15.71 5.69 11.89
CA LEU A 183 15.24 4.43 12.50
C LEU A 183 13.70 4.37 12.65
N PRO A 184 13.02 5.42 13.16
CA PRO A 184 11.55 5.47 13.15
C PRO A 184 10.97 5.38 11.74
N ALA A 185 11.50 6.16 10.79
CA ALA A 185 11.03 6.15 9.41
C ALA A 185 11.20 4.78 8.73
N LEU A 186 12.31 4.09 9.00
CA LEU A 186 12.55 2.73 8.50
C LEU A 186 11.60 1.70 9.11
N ARG A 187 11.27 1.85 10.40
CA ARG A 187 10.28 0.99 11.05
C ARG A 187 8.91 1.14 10.39
N GLU A 188 8.48 2.37 10.12
CA GLU A 188 7.20 2.66 9.46
C GLU A 188 7.19 2.19 8.00
N ALA A 189 8.26 2.48 7.25
CA ALA A 189 8.41 1.97 5.88
C ALA A 189 8.38 0.44 5.81
N ALA A 190 9.01 -0.26 6.76
CA ALA A 190 8.93 -1.72 6.86
C ALA A 190 7.53 -2.18 7.27
N GLN A 191 6.85 -1.46 8.15
CA GLN A 191 5.48 -1.75 8.52
C GLN A 191 4.54 -1.66 7.31
N GLU A 192 4.66 -0.64 6.49
CA GLU A 192 3.80 -0.41 5.32
C GLU A 192 4.18 -1.28 4.12
N GLY A 193 5.48 -1.42 3.84
CA GLY A 193 5.99 -2.12 2.67
C GLY A 193 6.12 -3.63 2.84
N LEU A 194 6.21 -4.13 4.08
CA LEU A 194 6.39 -5.55 4.40
C LEU A 194 5.25 -6.08 5.29
N LEU A 195 5.03 -5.50 6.46
CA LEU A 195 4.08 -6.06 7.43
C LEU A 195 2.62 -5.96 6.95
N ALA A 196 2.19 -4.80 6.47
CA ALA A 196 0.86 -4.59 5.93
C ALA A 196 0.54 -5.56 4.77
N PRO A 197 1.40 -5.72 3.73
CA PRO A 197 1.16 -6.67 2.65
C PRO A 197 1.56 -8.12 2.97
N ILE A 198 1.78 -8.51 4.23
CA ILE A 198 2.25 -9.87 4.59
C ILE A 198 1.33 -11.00 4.08
N GLY A 199 0.05 -10.73 3.85
CA GLY A 199 -0.86 -11.67 3.21
C GLY A 199 -0.43 -12.10 1.80
N LEU A 200 0.40 -11.31 1.09
CA LEU A 200 1.04 -11.72 -0.16
C LEU A 200 2.02 -12.88 0.04
N MET A 201 2.71 -12.94 1.18
CA MET A 201 3.56 -14.08 1.54
C MET A 201 2.72 -15.32 1.81
N VAL A 202 1.56 -15.18 2.45
CA VAL A 202 0.60 -16.29 2.63
C VAL A 202 0.14 -16.84 1.27
N ILE A 203 -0.15 -15.96 0.30
CA ILE A 203 -0.49 -16.36 -1.07
C ILE A 203 0.69 -17.08 -1.74
N ALA A 204 1.89 -16.52 -1.63
CA ALA A 204 3.11 -17.07 -2.21
C ALA A 204 3.41 -18.50 -1.70
N LEU A 205 3.18 -18.75 -0.42
CA LEU A 205 3.42 -20.04 0.25
C LEU A 205 2.25 -21.02 0.15
N SER A 206 1.11 -20.60 -0.40
CA SER A 206 -0.09 -21.44 -0.45
C SER A 206 0.05 -22.63 -1.42
N ARG A 207 -0.25 -23.85 -0.94
CA ARG A 207 -0.10 -25.12 -1.70
C ARG A 207 -1.14 -25.35 -2.79
N ARG A 208 -2.18 -24.51 -2.93
CA ARG A 208 -3.21 -24.70 -3.96
C ARG A 208 -2.60 -24.51 -5.36
N SER A 209 -2.35 -25.58 -6.10
CA SER A 209 -1.91 -25.48 -7.50
C SER A 209 -2.96 -24.78 -8.35
N ARG A 210 -2.53 -23.78 -9.12
CA ARG A 210 -3.30 -23.20 -10.21
C ARG A 210 -2.45 -23.22 -11.47
N ALA A 211 -3.11 -23.19 -12.63
CA ALA A 211 -2.42 -23.08 -13.92
C ALA A 211 -1.38 -21.92 -13.87
N PRO A 212 -0.19 -22.12 -14.45
CA PRO A 212 0.85 -21.10 -14.42
C PRO A 212 0.37 -19.80 -15.06
N LEU A 213 0.54 -18.68 -14.34
CA LEU A 213 0.25 -17.36 -14.87
C LEU A 213 1.31 -17.00 -15.92
N LEU A 214 0.88 -16.74 -17.14
CA LEU A 214 1.79 -16.34 -18.23
C LEU A 214 2.03 -14.83 -18.13
N LEU A 215 3.23 -14.45 -17.71
CA LEU A 215 3.69 -13.07 -17.72
C LEU A 215 4.98 -12.99 -18.55
N PRO A 216 4.93 -12.49 -19.80
CA PRO A 216 6.13 -12.36 -20.61
C PRO A 216 7.10 -11.33 -20.01
N SER A 217 8.37 -11.49 -20.34
CA SER A 217 9.37 -10.47 -20.02
C SER A 217 9.08 -9.19 -20.83
N SER A 218 9.02 -8.04 -20.15
CA SER A 218 8.69 -6.75 -20.76
C SER A 218 9.72 -5.70 -20.34
N ARG A 219 10.64 -5.38 -21.24
CA ARG A 219 11.65 -4.32 -21.01
C ARG A 219 10.99 -2.96 -20.80
N THR A 220 9.90 -2.69 -21.52
CA THR A 220 9.12 -1.46 -21.38
C THR A 220 8.52 -1.32 -19.98
N THR A 221 7.93 -2.39 -19.43
CA THR A 221 7.37 -2.35 -18.07
C THR A 221 8.45 -2.13 -17.02
N ILE A 222 9.63 -2.75 -17.20
CA ILE A 222 10.77 -2.55 -16.29
C ILE A 222 11.26 -1.10 -16.36
N ALA A 223 11.46 -0.56 -17.56
CA ALA A 223 11.89 0.83 -17.74
C ALA A 223 10.90 1.84 -17.15
N VAL A 224 9.59 1.61 -17.36
CA VAL A 224 8.53 2.43 -16.75
C VAL A 224 8.58 2.33 -15.23
N ALA A 225 8.75 1.15 -14.65
CA ALA A 225 8.84 0.99 -13.20
C ALA A 225 10.05 1.74 -12.62
N VAL A 226 11.21 1.66 -13.26
CA VAL A 226 12.40 2.42 -12.85
C VAL A 226 12.12 3.92 -12.86
N LEU A 227 11.52 4.43 -13.94
CA LEU A 227 11.15 5.84 -14.04
C LEU A 227 10.15 6.25 -12.97
N VAL A 228 9.10 5.46 -12.74
CA VAL A 228 8.08 5.72 -11.70
C VAL A 228 8.70 5.76 -10.32
N VAL A 229 9.55 4.78 -9.98
CA VAL A 229 10.21 4.70 -8.66
C VAL A 229 11.20 5.84 -8.47
N ALA A 230 11.98 6.17 -9.50
CA ALA A 230 12.92 7.29 -9.45
C ALA A 230 12.18 8.63 -9.25
N THR A 231 11.12 8.87 -10.03
CA THR A 231 10.29 10.07 -9.87
C THR A 231 9.67 10.11 -8.49
N PHE A 232 9.10 8.99 -8.01
CA PHE A 232 8.53 8.88 -6.67
C PHE A 232 9.53 9.35 -5.62
N TRP A 233 10.72 8.76 -5.57
CA TRP A 233 11.77 9.14 -4.61
C TRP A 233 12.23 10.59 -4.75
N LEU A 234 12.39 11.10 -5.97
CA LEU A 234 12.80 12.48 -6.21
C LEU A 234 11.72 13.51 -5.83
N THR A 235 10.46 13.10 -5.79
CA THR A 235 9.32 13.95 -5.39
C THR A 235 8.98 13.88 -3.92
N LEU A 236 9.58 12.94 -3.16
CA LEU A 236 9.39 12.89 -1.71
C LEU A 236 9.88 14.19 -1.08
N GLY A 237 9.01 14.81 -0.28
CA GLY A 237 9.35 16.03 0.43
C GLY A 237 10.51 15.78 1.36
N ARG A 238 11.47 16.70 1.38
CA ARG A 238 12.67 16.58 2.23
C ARG A 238 12.33 16.54 3.73
N GLY A 239 11.13 16.96 4.13
CA GLY A 239 10.69 17.00 5.53
C GLY A 239 11.64 17.85 6.35
N TYR A 240 11.51 19.19 6.31
CA TYR A 240 12.46 20.08 6.96
C TYR A 240 12.65 19.73 8.44
N GLY A 241 13.83 19.20 8.79
CA GLY A 241 14.32 19.12 10.16
C GLY A 241 14.61 20.52 10.68
N GLY A 242 13.60 21.19 11.23
CA GLY A 242 13.77 22.53 11.77
C GLY A 242 12.56 22.98 12.58
N VAL A 243 12.73 22.87 13.91
CA VAL A 243 11.96 23.46 15.03
C VAL A 243 10.46 23.16 15.10
#